data_AF-A0A2E4D7X8-F1
#
_entry.id   AF-A0A2E4D7X8-F1
#
_cell.length_a   1.000
_cell.length_b   1.000
_cell.length_c   1.000
_cell.angle_alpha   90.00
_cell.angle_beta   90.00
_cell.angle_gamma   90.00
#
_symmetry.space_group_name_H-M   'P 1'
#
loop_
_entity.id
_entity.type
_entity.pdbx_description
1 polymer ?
#
loop_
_entity_poly.entity_id
_entity_poly.type
_entity_poly.pdbx_seq_one_letter_code
_entity_poly.pdbx_strand_id
1 'polypeptide(L)'
;MKKLIGLLVLISTTSAFAQETHSPQFECHQSQSPETKKYLMLGNEFPQIPEIDWSHEAYFADKEKYPSGEYKQSVLYIIGESDEASLTAVNPSDTTQYLVLSGETSLFVYNSEGVTSYNCIPLRFGQRAFAQ
;
A
#
# COMPACT_ATOMS: atom_id res chain seq x y z
N MET A 1 46.52 -37.14 6.10
CA MET A 1 46.95 -35.80 5.63
C MET A 1 45.79 -35.25 4.80
N LYS A 2 44.96 -34.38 5.38
CA LYS A 2 45.11 -32.92 5.45
C LYS A 2 44.75 -32.23 4.12
N LYS A 3 43.56 -31.62 4.16
CA LYS A 3 43.17 -30.34 3.53
C LYS A 3 43.01 -30.29 2.01
N LEU A 4 41.79 -30.59 1.55
CA LEU A 4 41.12 -29.74 0.56
C LEU A 4 39.84 -29.17 1.20
N ILE A 5 40.06 -28.21 2.10
CA ILE A 5 39.06 -27.29 2.61
C ILE A 5 39.29 -25.99 1.83
N GLY A 6 38.24 -25.46 1.20
CA GLY A 6 38.12 -24.03 0.93
C GLY A 6 38.26 -23.58 -0.52
N LEU A 7 37.19 -23.72 -1.30
CA LEU A 7 36.76 -22.86 -2.42
C LEU A 7 35.57 -23.61 -3.06
N LEU A 8 34.30 -23.32 -2.81
CA LEU A 8 33.58 -22.08 -3.14
C LEU A 8 32.27 -22.07 -2.32
N VAL A 9 32.38 -21.76 -1.03
CA VAL A 9 31.24 -21.28 -0.24
C VAL A 9 31.18 -19.77 -0.51
N LEU A 10 30.57 -19.33 -1.62
CA LEU A 10 30.31 -17.88 -1.85
C LEU A 10 29.46 -17.53 -3.07
N ILE A 11 28.41 -18.28 -3.41
CA ILE A 11 27.28 -17.69 -4.16
C ILE A 11 25.96 -18.22 -3.59
N SER A 12 25.79 -18.08 -2.27
CA SER A 12 24.47 -17.91 -1.67
C SER A 12 24.14 -16.42 -1.70
N THR A 13 24.07 -15.82 -2.89
CA THR A 13 23.37 -14.54 -3.06
C THR A 13 21.89 -14.89 -3.05
N THR A 14 21.37 -15.04 -1.84
CA THR A 14 19.94 -14.97 -1.56
C THR A 14 19.45 -13.61 -2.04
N SER A 15 18.96 -13.55 -3.28
CA SER A 15 18.09 -12.48 -3.73
C SER A 15 16.74 -12.65 -3.04
N ALA A 16 16.73 -12.59 -1.71
CA ALA A 16 15.51 -12.44 -0.94
C ALA A 16 15.06 -10.97 -1.05
N PHE A 17 14.82 -10.52 -2.28
CA PHE A 17 13.88 -9.43 -2.49
C PHE A 17 12.51 -10.10 -2.46
N ALA A 18 12.01 -10.36 -1.25
CA ALA A 18 10.57 -10.27 -1.06
C ALA A 18 10.26 -8.80 -1.31
N GLN A 19 10.11 -8.45 -2.58
CA GLN A 19 9.81 -7.10 -2.99
C GLN A 19 8.40 -6.86 -2.47
N GLU A 20 8.27 -6.13 -1.37
CA GLU A 20 6.96 -5.78 -0.82
C GLU A 20 6.17 -5.08 -1.94
N THR A 21 5.09 -5.74 -2.33
CA THR A 21 4.33 -5.38 -3.54
C THR A 21 3.40 -4.19 -3.27
N HIS A 22 2.96 -4.07 -2.02
CA HIS A 22 2.08 -3.04 -1.49
C HIS A 22 2.53 -2.70 -0.07
N SER A 23 3.32 -1.64 0.07
CA SER A 23 3.81 -1.19 1.37
C SER A 23 2.83 -0.17 1.97
N PRO A 24 2.60 -0.18 3.30
CA PRO A 24 1.81 0.83 3.98
C PRO A 24 2.42 2.20 3.76
N GLN A 25 1.69 3.06 3.06
CA GLN A 25 2.10 4.43 2.82
C GLN A 25 1.54 5.36 3.90
N PHE A 26 0.35 5.05 4.43
CA PHE A 26 -0.27 5.83 5.49
C PHE A 26 -0.83 4.95 6.60
N GLU A 27 -0.76 5.44 7.84
CA GLU A 27 -1.56 4.94 8.95
C GLU A 27 -2.75 5.89 9.19
N CYS A 28 -3.96 5.38 9.05
CA CYS A 28 -5.20 6.13 9.06
C CYS A 28 -6.05 5.78 10.29
N HIS A 29 -6.47 6.81 11.03
CA HIS A 29 -7.28 6.69 12.23
C HIS A 29 -8.66 7.27 11.96
N GLN A 30 -9.72 6.52 12.25
CA GLN A 30 -11.07 7.00 11.99
C GLN A 30 -11.39 8.19 12.88
N SER A 31 -11.89 9.30 12.31
CA SER A 31 -12.08 10.55 13.05
C SER A 31 -13.06 10.40 14.24
N GLN A 32 -14.01 9.47 14.14
CA GLN A 32 -15.03 9.20 15.16
C GLN A 32 -14.71 8.00 16.06
N SER A 33 -13.70 7.18 15.70
CA SER A 33 -13.33 5.95 16.41
C SER A 33 -11.80 5.74 16.29
N PRO A 34 -11.00 6.49 17.07
CA PRO A 34 -9.54 6.52 16.89
C PRO A 34 -8.85 5.19 17.19
N GLU A 35 -9.51 4.27 17.88
CA GLU A 35 -9.02 2.91 18.15
C GLU A 35 -8.93 2.08 16.86
N THR A 36 -9.73 2.39 15.84
CA THR A 36 -9.71 1.68 14.56
C THR A 36 -8.59 2.21 13.68
N LYS A 37 -7.49 1.46 13.61
CA LYS A 37 -6.32 1.78 12.79
C LYS A 37 -6.36 1.00 11.49
N LYS A 38 -6.27 1.73 10.39
CA LYS A 38 -6.18 1.17 9.04
C LYS A 38 -4.88 1.59 8.38
N TYR A 39 -4.42 0.78 7.43
CA TYR A 39 -3.38 1.18 6.50
C TYR A 39 -4.00 1.47 5.13
N LEU A 40 -3.54 2.57 4.54
CA LEU A 40 -3.61 2.77 3.10
C LEU A 40 -2.29 2.29 2.51
N MET A 41 -2.36 1.20 1.76
CA MET A 41 -1.24 0.62 1.04
C MET A 41 -1.40 0.98 -0.42
N LEU A 42 -0.35 1.55 -1.01
CA LEU A 42 -0.29 1.82 -2.44
C LEU A 42 0.69 0.83 -3.06
N GLY A 43 0.37 0.32 -4.23
CA GLY A 43 1.25 -0.54 -4.97
C GLY A 43 2.43 0.24 -5.54
N ASN A 44 3.49 -0.50 -5.86
CA ASN A 44 4.75 0.06 -6.35
C ASN A 44 4.90 -0.21 -7.85
N GLU A 45 5.62 0.68 -8.54
CA GLU A 45 6.19 0.42 -9.86
C GLU A 45 7.58 -0.21 -9.70
N PHE A 46 7.94 -1.14 -10.59
CA PHE A 46 9.28 -1.73 -10.64
C PHE A 46 9.92 -1.48 -12.01
N PRO A 47 10.63 -0.34 -12.19
CA PRO A 47 11.25 0.00 -13.48
C PRO A 47 12.22 -1.07 -14.01
N GLN A 48 12.82 -1.85 -13.11
CA GLN A 48 13.71 -2.96 -13.45
C GLN A 48 13.01 -4.22 -13.98
N ILE A 49 11.70 -4.37 -13.74
CA ILE A 49 10.86 -5.50 -14.19
C ILE A 49 9.51 -4.93 -14.66
N PRO A 50 9.46 -4.34 -15.88
CA PRO A 50 8.29 -3.59 -16.37
C PRO A 50 7.01 -4.41 -16.50
N GLU A 51 7.11 -5.74 -16.54
CA GLU A 51 5.95 -6.64 -16.59
C GLU A 51 5.17 -6.67 -15.26
N ILE A 52 5.76 -6.13 -14.20
CA ILE A 52 5.17 -6.06 -12.87
C ILE A 52 4.99 -4.58 -12.51
N ASP A 53 3.76 -4.10 -12.68
CA ASP A 53 3.36 -2.75 -12.29
C ASP A 53 2.08 -2.81 -11.46
N TRP A 54 2.19 -2.39 -10.20
CA TRP A 54 1.06 -2.26 -9.28
C TRP A 54 0.86 -0.80 -8.85
N SER A 55 1.50 0.16 -9.50
CA SER A 55 1.41 1.59 -9.15
C SER A 55 -0.02 2.14 -9.15
N HIS A 56 -0.93 1.45 -9.85
CA HIS A 56 -2.35 1.76 -9.94
C HIS A 56 -3.21 1.03 -8.90
N GLU A 57 -2.65 0.18 -8.05
CA GLU A 57 -3.39 -0.58 -7.04
C GLU A 57 -3.32 0.09 -5.66
N ALA A 58 -4.43 0.06 -4.93
CA ALA A 58 -4.50 0.48 -3.54
C ALA A 58 -5.35 -0.49 -2.71
N TYR A 59 -4.91 -0.72 -1.48
CA TYR A 59 -5.69 -1.44 -0.47
C TYR A 59 -5.93 -0.55 0.75
N PHE A 60 -7.15 -0.62 1.30
CA PHE A 60 -7.49 0.04 2.55
C PHE A 60 -8.02 -0.99 3.55
N ALA A 61 -7.17 -1.39 4.49
CA ALA A 61 -7.42 -2.53 5.37
C ALA A 61 -7.05 -2.25 6.82
N ASP A 62 -7.56 -3.06 7.74
CA ASP A 62 -7.19 -3.01 9.15
C ASP A 62 -5.69 -3.27 9.30
N LYS A 63 -5.03 -2.47 10.14
CA LYS A 63 -3.58 -2.55 10.38
C LYS A 63 -3.13 -3.97 10.76
N GLU A 64 -3.95 -4.68 11.52
CA GLU A 64 -3.69 -6.04 12.00
C GLU A 64 -3.65 -7.09 10.88
N LYS A 65 -4.28 -6.84 9.73
CA LYS A 65 -4.29 -7.74 8.57
C LYS A 65 -3.05 -7.61 7.69
N TYR A 66 -2.21 -6.61 7.92
CA TYR A 66 -1.01 -6.38 7.12
C TYR A 66 0.07 -7.47 7.31
N PRO A 67 0.50 -7.80 8.54
CA PRO A 67 1.60 -8.75 8.75
C PRO A 67 1.31 -10.17 8.24
N SER A 68 0.04 -10.58 8.24
CA SER A 68 -0.40 -11.89 7.75
C SER A 68 -0.67 -11.91 6.24
N GLY A 69 -0.71 -10.75 5.58
CA GLY A 69 -1.10 -10.64 4.16
C GLY A 69 -2.60 -10.73 3.90
N GLU A 70 -3.43 -10.87 4.95
CA GLU A 70 -4.90 -10.95 4.83
C GLU A 70 -5.52 -9.68 4.27
N TYR A 71 -4.79 -8.55 4.25
CA TYR A 71 -5.23 -7.33 3.59
C TYR A 71 -5.61 -7.53 2.11
N LYS A 72 -5.05 -8.55 1.43
CA LYS A 72 -5.40 -8.88 0.04
C LYS A 72 -6.83 -9.41 -0.13
N GLN A 73 -7.49 -9.77 0.97
CA GLN A 73 -8.92 -10.12 0.98
C GLN A 73 -9.82 -8.89 1.16
N SER A 74 -9.24 -7.72 1.47
CA SER A 74 -9.96 -6.46 1.46
C SER A 74 -10.23 -5.99 0.03
N VAL A 75 -11.02 -4.93 -0.10
CA VAL A 75 -11.33 -4.34 -1.40
C VAL A 75 -10.04 -3.81 -2.04
N LEU A 76 -9.77 -4.28 -3.26
CA LEU A 76 -8.81 -3.67 -4.16
C LEU A 76 -9.43 -2.42 -4.78
N TYR A 77 -8.72 -1.31 -4.70
CA TYR A 77 -9.05 -0.07 -5.37
C TYR A 77 -8.06 0.18 -6.50
N ILE A 78 -8.56 0.71 -7.62
CA ILE A 78 -7.74 1.17 -8.73
C ILE A 78 -7.59 2.67 -8.63
N ILE A 79 -6.36 3.14 -8.49
CA ILE A 79 -5.99 4.55 -8.49
C ILE A 79 -6.31 5.10 -9.88
N GLY A 80 -7.17 6.12 -9.91
CA GLY A 80 -7.55 6.83 -11.12
C GLY A 80 -6.68 8.06 -11.28
N GLU A 81 -7.26 9.22 -11.03
CA GLU A 81 -6.55 10.50 -11.06
C GLU A 81 -5.86 10.78 -9.72
N SER A 82 -4.59 11.13 -9.80
CA SER A 82 -3.83 11.75 -8.72
C SER A 82 -3.25 13.07 -9.20
N ASP A 83 -3.30 14.08 -8.35
CA ASP A 83 -2.60 15.36 -8.53
C ASP A 83 -1.79 15.71 -7.26
N GLU A 84 -1.12 16.85 -7.26
CA GLU A 84 -0.32 17.31 -6.11
C GLU A 84 -1.14 17.45 -4.82
N ALA A 85 -2.48 17.54 -4.92
CA ALA A 85 -3.37 17.80 -3.80
C ALA A 85 -4.21 16.60 -3.39
N SER A 86 -4.34 15.57 -4.24
CA SER A 86 -5.29 14.49 -4.00
C SER A 86 -4.99 13.22 -4.79
N LEU A 87 -5.43 12.09 -4.22
CA LEU A 87 -5.44 10.79 -4.87
C LEU A 87 -6.85 10.20 -4.80
N THR A 88 -7.39 9.78 -5.94
CA THR A 88 -8.68 9.10 -6.02
C THR A 88 -8.51 7.65 -6.46
N ALA A 89 -9.18 6.72 -5.79
CA ALA A 89 -9.15 5.30 -6.15
C ALA A 89 -10.54 4.66 -6.08
N VAL A 90 -10.90 3.81 -7.05
CA VAL A 90 -12.26 3.26 -7.20
C VAL A 90 -12.24 1.74 -7.08
N ASN A 91 -13.22 1.15 -6.38
CA ASN A 91 -13.40 -0.30 -6.39
C ASN A 91 -13.93 -0.74 -7.78
N PRO A 92 -13.20 -1.56 -8.54
CA PRO A 92 -13.63 -1.98 -9.87
C PRO A 92 -14.85 -2.91 -9.86
N SER A 93 -15.16 -3.52 -8.71
CA SER A 93 -16.33 -4.41 -8.53
C SER A 93 -17.59 -3.66 -8.06
N ASP A 94 -17.44 -2.45 -7.54
CA ASP A 94 -18.54 -1.58 -7.09
C ASP A 94 -18.12 -0.12 -7.20
N THR A 95 -18.54 0.54 -8.29
CA THR A 95 -18.15 1.93 -8.58
C THR A 95 -18.80 2.96 -7.63
N THR A 96 -19.70 2.53 -6.74
CA THR A 96 -20.21 3.39 -5.66
C THR A 96 -19.26 3.44 -4.46
N GLN A 97 -18.22 2.59 -4.45
CA GLN A 97 -17.20 2.55 -3.42
C GLN A 97 -15.88 3.14 -3.95
N TYR A 98 -15.41 4.21 -3.32
CA TYR A 98 -14.17 4.88 -3.70
C TYR A 98 -13.49 5.58 -2.53
N LEU A 99 -12.18 5.82 -2.69
CA LEU A 99 -11.30 6.49 -1.75
C LEU A 99 -10.91 7.85 -2.33
N VAL A 100 -10.89 8.87 -1.48
CA VAL A 100 -10.31 10.18 -1.80
C VAL A 100 -9.36 10.55 -0.68
N LEU A 101 -8.06 10.48 -0.94
CA LEU A 101 -7.05 11.07 -0.07
C LEU A 101 -6.87 12.52 -0.51
N SER A 102 -7.33 13.46 0.31
CA SER A 102 -7.30 14.90 0.07
C SER A 102 -6.27 15.56 0.99
N GLY A 103 -5.42 16.39 0.39
CA GLY A 103 -4.17 16.83 1.00
C GLY A 103 -3.28 15.66 1.41
N GLU A 104 -2.29 15.92 2.27
CA GLU A 104 -1.34 14.89 2.69
C GLU A 104 -1.90 13.90 3.73
N THR A 105 -3.09 14.15 4.29
CA THR A 105 -3.53 13.48 5.53
C THR A 105 -5.03 13.18 5.65
N SER A 106 -5.93 13.68 4.79
CA SER A 106 -7.38 13.47 5.00
C SER A 106 -7.92 12.42 4.04
N LEU A 107 -8.30 11.24 4.53
CA LEU A 107 -8.89 10.18 3.68
C LEU A 107 -10.40 10.09 3.90
N PHE A 108 -11.13 10.11 2.79
CA PHE A 108 -12.58 9.88 2.75
C PHE A 108 -12.86 8.56 2.04
N VAL A 109 -13.67 7.71 2.67
CA VAL A 109 -14.11 6.43 2.14
C VAL A 109 -15.60 6.51 1.88
N TYR A 110 -15.97 6.41 0.62
CA TYR A 110 -17.35 6.45 0.14
C TYR A 110 -17.82 5.03 -0.09
N ASN A 111 -19.05 4.72 0.32
CA ASN A 111 -19.76 3.48 0.00
C ASN A 111 -21.28 3.72 0.02
N SER A 112 -22.07 2.67 -0.18
CA SER A 112 -23.54 2.74 -0.16
C SER A 112 -24.15 3.16 1.19
N GLU A 113 -23.40 3.07 2.28
CA GLU A 113 -23.83 3.45 3.64
C GLU A 113 -23.51 4.91 3.97
N GLY A 114 -22.63 5.56 3.20
CA GLY A 114 -22.27 6.97 3.35
C GLY A 114 -20.77 7.23 3.22
N VAL A 115 -20.30 8.22 3.98
CA VAL A 115 -18.90 8.68 3.93
C VAL A 115 -18.27 8.52 5.31
N THR A 116 -17.15 7.80 5.37
CA THR A 116 -16.32 7.70 6.57
C THR A 116 -15.02 8.47 6.39
N SER A 117 -14.68 9.32 7.36
CA SER A 117 -13.46 10.12 7.36
C SER A 117 -12.37 9.52 8.25
N TYR A 118 -11.13 9.63 7.79
CA TYR A 118 -9.94 9.20 8.49
C TYR A 118 -8.87 10.29 8.45
N ASN A 119 -8.15 10.42 9.57
CA ASN A 119 -6.93 11.20 9.67
C ASN A 119 -5.74 10.26 9.44
N CYS A 120 -5.02 10.46 8.36
CA CYS A 120 -3.90 9.66 7.90
C CYS A 120 -2.58 10.35 8.20
N ILE A 121 -1.61 9.58 8.69
CA ILE A 121 -0.25 10.02 8.95
C ILE A 121 0.64 9.30 7.93
N PRO A 122 1.43 10.03 7.11
CA PRO A 122 2.35 9.40 6.17
C PRO A 122 3.39 8.60 6.96
N LEU A 123 3.56 7.34 6.56
CA LEU A 123 4.66 6.49 7.00
C LEU A 123 5.92 6.84 6.19
N ARG A 124 7.06 6.20 6.49
CA ARG A 124 8.36 6.50 5.87
C ARG A 124 8.34 6.61 4.34
N PHE A 125 7.43 5.91 3.67
CA PHE A 125 7.32 5.90 2.22
C PHE A 125 6.18 6.79 1.69
N GLY A 126 5.17 7.15 2.52
CA GLY A 126 3.96 7.84 2.07
C GLY A 126 4.16 9.30 1.63
N GLN A 127 5.28 9.91 2.03
CA GLN A 127 5.66 11.26 1.59
C GLN A 127 5.89 11.37 0.07
N ARG A 128 6.01 10.25 -0.65
CA ARG A 128 6.20 10.21 -2.11
C ARG A 128 4.91 9.99 -2.90
N ALA A 129 3.78 9.75 -2.24
CA ALA A 129 2.52 9.40 -2.90
C ALA A 129 1.92 10.54 -3.75
N PHE A 130 2.34 11.80 -3.52
CA PHE A 130 1.87 12.99 -4.23
C PHE A 130 2.91 13.59 -5.20
N ALA A 131 4.05 12.93 -5.39
CA ALA A 131 5.17 13.45 -6.19
C ALA A 131 5.21 12.91 -7.63
N GLN A 132 4.09 12.39 -8.13
CA GLN A 132 3.96 11.84 -9.48
C GLN A 132 3.46 12.89 -10.47
#